data_AF-A0AAD7TK25-F1
#
_entry.id   AF-A0AAD7TK25-F1
#
_cell.length_a   1.000
_cell.length_b   1.000
_cell.length_c   1.000
_cell.angle_alpha   90.00
_cell.angle_beta   90.00
_cell.angle_gamma   90.00
#
_symmetry.space_group_name_H-M   'P 1'
#
loop_
_entity.id
_entity.type
_entity.pdbx_description
1 polymer ?
#
loop_
_entity_poly.entity_id
_entity_poly.type
_entity_poly.pdbx_seq_one_letter_code
_entity_poly.pdbx_strand_id
1 'polypeptide(L)'
;MTRAVRTRAEAPLGPEPSALRASQPPCVGRTSQARRRVEPPEDRVHNFACLRSIRLAAICVCAAECAAESAQQNGDGAAMPAEELEDAERLAGALERLASTWVSYMLWPFAAQDGSGQEFDEISSSGYATPTPADVVSRLDDVLSRHLSERLREDVLRRDKYTCVYTGLGDADYSEIDGTLEVAHIFKRAVARSDDGKYARIATFDILKHYCELDDSLLEELSQEVDQPHNAILLKHDVHDAFNQLYWCLKPTETPQRYQFDFMPGFVWTKPVDTHHTFYNHSASTELHHDAQSTSAPDPPPLDDSPSPSSGKRDREEH
;
A
#
# COMPACT_ATOMS: atom_id res chain seq x y z
N MET A 1 51.37 -8.55 42.42
CA MET A 1 51.56 -8.92 41.02
C MET A 1 51.24 -7.71 40.16
N THR A 2 52.23 -7.31 39.36
CA THR A 2 52.44 -5.99 38.77
C THR A 2 51.54 -5.75 37.55
N ARG A 3 50.81 -4.61 37.51
CA ARG A 3 49.95 -4.24 36.38
C ARG A 3 50.69 -3.23 35.51
N ALA A 4 50.95 -3.60 34.26
CA ALA A 4 51.72 -2.82 33.30
C ALA A 4 50.90 -1.68 32.68
N VAL A 5 51.52 -0.51 32.62
CA VAL A 5 51.07 0.71 31.93
C VAL A 5 51.37 0.56 30.44
N ARG A 6 50.38 0.80 29.58
CA ARG A 6 50.52 0.77 28.12
C ARG A 6 50.46 2.20 27.58
N THR A 7 51.59 2.72 27.14
CA THR A 7 51.74 4.01 26.45
C THR A 7 51.30 3.86 24.98
N ARG A 8 50.53 4.83 24.49
CA ARG A 8 50.03 4.92 23.11
C ARG A 8 50.99 5.81 22.32
N ALA A 9 51.57 5.27 21.24
CA ALA A 9 52.45 6.00 20.34
C ALA A 9 51.62 6.79 19.31
N GLU A 10 51.98 8.05 19.12
CA GLU A 10 51.48 8.94 18.06
C GLU A 10 52.11 8.57 16.71
N ALA A 11 51.31 8.59 15.65
CA ALA A 11 51.74 8.39 14.28
C ALA A 11 51.90 9.75 13.57
N PRO A 12 52.90 9.93 12.69
CA PRO A 12 53.18 11.20 12.05
C PRO A 12 52.26 11.51 10.85
N LEU A 13 51.89 12.78 10.76
CA LEU A 13 51.14 13.40 9.65
C LEU A 13 51.98 13.38 8.35
N GLY A 14 51.40 12.82 7.29
CA GLY A 14 51.94 12.88 5.93
C GLY A 14 51.58 14.18 5.21
N PRO A 15 52.36 14.58 4.18
CA PRO A 15 52.23 15.88 3.53
C PRO A 15 51.09 15.97 2.49
N GLU A 16 50.48 17.16 2.44
CA GLU A 16 49.50 17.60 1.44
C GLU A 16 50.04 17.56 -0.01
N PRO A 17 49.26 17.04 -0.98
CA PRO A 17 49.57 17.20 -2.38
C PRO A 17 49.05 18.54 -2.94
N SER A 18 49.96 19.24 -3.61
CA SER A 18 49.80 20.54 -4.24
C SER A 18 48.81 20.56 -5.41
N ALA A 19 48.21 21.74 -5.55
CA ALA A 19 47.22 22.12 -6.56
C ALA A 19 47.68 21.92 -8.02
N LEU A 20 46.82 21.29 -8.81
CA LEU A 20 46.86 21.33 -10.28
C LEU A 20 45.70 22.18 -10.80
N ARG A 21 46.09 23.31 -11.38
CA ARG A 21 45.27 24.30 -12.09
C ARG A 21 44.82 23.70 -13.43
N ALA A 22 43.52 23.48 -13.61
CA ALA A 22 42.93 23.15 -14.91
C ALA A 22 41.98 24.26 -15.38
N SER A 23 42.14 24.59 -16.66
CA SER A 23 41.52 25.67 -17.43
C SER A 23 40.00 25.56 -17.51
N GLN A 24 39.27 26.67 -17.30
CA GLN A 24 37.83 26.78 -17.52
C GLN A 24 37.51 27.20 -18.97
N PRO A 25 36.56 26.55 -19.66
CA PRO A 25 35.99 27.02 -20.92
C PRO A 25 34.88 28.09 -20.71
N PRO A 26 34.55 28.87 -21.75
CA PRO A 26 33.74 30.10 -21.62
C PRO A 26 32.27 29.85 -21.29
N CYS A 27 31.74 30.68 -20.40
CA CYS A 27 30.35 30.70 -19.96
C CYS A 27 29.39 31.07 -21.10
N VAL A 28 28.50 30.14 -21.45
CA VAL A 28 27.29 30.42 -22.23
C VAL A 28 26.17 30.80 -21.25
N GLY A 29 25.44 31.87 -21.56
CA GLY A 29 24.51 32.57 -20.67
C GLY A 29 23.44 31.68 -20.05
N ARG A 30 23.35 31.72 -18.71
CA ARG A 30 22.20 31.23 -17.94
C ARG A 30 21.08 32.25 -18.00
N THR A 31 20.01 31.93 -18.72
CA THR A 31 18.70 32.51 -18.50
C THR A 31 18.20 32.11 -17.12
N SER A 32 17.95 33.10 -16.27
CA SER A 32 17.42 32.95 -14.92
C SER A 32 15.95 32.53 -14.98
N GLN A 33 15.68 31.22 -14.97
CA GLN A 33 14.35 30.72 -14.62
C GLN A 33 14.16 30.88 -13.12
N ALA A 34 13.31 31.84 -12.73
CA ALA A 34 12.81 31.96 -11.37
C ALA A 34 12.05 30.66 -11.03
N ARG A 35 12.64 29.83 -10.16
CA ARG A 35 11.95 28.71 -9.51
C ARG A 35 10.78 29.28 -8.72
N ARG A 36 9.56 29.20 -9.28
CA ARG A 36 8.35 29.38 -8.48
C ARG A 36 8.35 28.27 -7.43
N ARG A 37 8.35 28.67 -6.16
CA ARG A 37 8.15 27.78 -5.03
C ARG A 37 6.70 27.32 -5.13
N VAL A 38 6.49 26.08 -5.57
CA VAL A 38 5.17 25.46 -5.54
C VAL A 38 4.94 25.07 -4.09
N GLU A 39 4.04 25.78 -3.42
CA GLU A 39 3.56 25.42 -2.08
C GLU A 39 2.89 24.03 -2.20
N PRO A 40 3.20 23.08 -1.30
CA PRO A 40 2.58 21.76 -1.34
C PRO A 40 1.08 21.87 -1.07
N PRO A 41 0.24 21.02 -1.69
CA PRO A 41 -1.21 21.03 -1.47
C PRO A 41 -1.55 20.83 0.03
N GLU A 42 -2.56 21.57 0.50
CA GLU A 42 -2.94 21.68 1.93
C GLU A 42 -3.25 20.32 2.59
N ASP A 43 -3.70 19.35 1.80
CA ASP A 43 -4.01 17.99 2.25
C ASP A 43 -2.77 17.22 2.73
N ARG A 44 -1.60 17.48 2.13
CA ARG A 44 -0.33 16.88 2.59
C ARG A 44 0.06 17.40 3.97
N VAL A 45 -0.27 18.64 4.29
CA VAL A 45 0.05 19.26 5.59
C VAL A 45 -0.74 18.58 6.72
N HIS A 46 -1.97 18.15 6.45
CA HIS A 46 -2.82 17.45 7.42
C HIS A 46 -2.31 16.03 7.72
N ASN A 47 -1.89 15.27 6.70
CA ASN A 47 -1.31 13.94 6.92
C ASN A 47 0.00 14.00 7.73
N PHE A 48 0.85 15.00 7.48
CA PHE A 48 2.04 15.22 8.29
C PHE A 48 1.71 15.61 9.74
N ALA A 49 0.64 16.38 9.97
CA ALA A 49 0.21 16.74 11.32
C ALA A 49 -0.33 15.51 12.07
N CYS A 50 -1.12 14.65 11.41
CA CYS A 50 -1.66 13.43 12.00
C CYS A 50 -0.56 12.46 12.43
N LEU A 51 0.40 12.17 11.54
CA LEU A 51 1.53 11.28 11.85
C LEU A 51 2.45 11.84 12.95
N ARG A 52 2.63 13.17 13.00
CA ARG A 52 3.35 13.83 14.11
C ARG A 52 2.59 13.71 15.42
N SER A 53 1.27 13.85 15.41
CA SER A 53 0.43 13.66 16.59
C SER A 53 0.48 12.22 17.10
N ILE A 54 0.47 11.21 16.22
CA ILE A 54 0.62 9.80 16.61
C ILE A 54 1.98 9.55 17.27
N ARG A 55 3.06 10.06 16.68
CA ARG A 55 4.42 9.95 17.26
C ARG A 55 4.50 10.60 18.65
N LEU A 56 3.94 11.80 18.81
CA LEU A 56 3.93 12.51 20.09
C LEU A 56 3.06 11.81 21.13
N ALA A 57 1.89 11.30 20.73
CA ALA A 57 0.99 10.58 21.63
C ALA A 57 1.64 9.29 22.17
N ALA A 58 2.29 8.50 21.32
CA ALA A 58 3.00 7.30 21.75
C ALA A 58 4.11 7.60 22.76
N ILE A 59 4.92 8.64 22.50
CA ILE A 59 5.97 9.09 23.43
C ILE A 59 5.36 9.55 24.76
N CYS A 60 4.25 10.31 24.71
CA CYS A 60 3.59 10.82 25.91
C CYS A 60 2.95 9.72 26.75
N VAL A 61 2.33 8.71 26.13
CA VAL A 61 1.73 7.57 26.83
C VAL A 61 2.81 6.76 27.54
N CYS A 62 3.91 6.41 26.85
CA CYS A 62 5.00 5.68 27.48
C CYS A 62 5.65 6.48 28.63
N ALA A 63 5.85 7.80 28.44
CA ALA A 63 6.38 8.65 29.50
C ALA A 63 5.45 8.74 30.71
N ALA A 64 4.13 8.78 30.49
CA ALA A 64 3.13 8.82 31.56
C ALA A 64 3.04 7.49 32.32
N GLU A 65 3.12 6.35 31.63
CA GLU A 65 3.14 5.03 32.26
C GLU A 65 4.39 4.84 33.11
N CYS A 66 5.58 5.21 32.60
CA CYS A 66 6.81 5.18 33.38
C CYS A 66 6.73 6.08 34.63
N ALA A 67 6.18 7.29 34.48
CA ALA A 67 6.01 8.20 35.62
C ALA A 67 5.01 7.67 36.66
N ALA A 68 3.94 6.99 36.23
CA ALA A 68 2.94 6.40 37.11
C ALA A 68 3.51 5.21 37.90
N GLU A 69 4.29 4.34 37.25
CA GLU A 69 4.97 3.21 37.90
C GLU A 69 5.99 3.69 38.95
N SER A 70 6.84 4.68 38.62
CA SER A 70 7.79 5.25 39.59
C SER A 70 7.09 5.93 40.77
N ALA A 71 5.95 6.62 40.55
CA ALA A 71 5.18 7.24 41.62
C ALA A 71 4.53 6.22 42.57
N GLN A 72 4.18 5.03 42.07
CA GLN A 72 3.61 3.96 42.88
C GLN A 72 4.65 3.25 43.74
N GLN A 73 5.90 3.16 43.27
CA GLN A 73 7.00 2.53 44.00
C GLN A 73 7.62 3.45 45.06
N ASN A 74 7.68 4.75 44.78
CA ASN A 74 8.30 5.75 45.66
C ASN A 74 7.24 6.56 46.41
N GLY A 75 6.50 5.90 47.30
CA GLY A 75 5.60 6.56 48.23
C GLY A 75 6.35 7.39 49.27
N ASP A 76 6.86 8.56 48.87
CA ASP A 76 7.23 9.75 49.67
C ASP A 76 8.34 10.53 48.95
N GLY A 77 7.97 11.53 48.14
CA GLY A 77 8.72 12.78 47.82
C GLY A 77 10.23 12.76 47.52
N ALA A 78 10.86 11.59 47.41
CA ALA A 78 12.29 11.45 47.23
C ALA A 78 12.62 11.75 45.77
N ALA A 79 13.56 12.67 45.56
CA ALA A 79 14.07 12.96 44.22
C ALA A 79 14.58 11.65 43.59
N MET A 80 14.22 11.41 42.32
CA MET A 80 14.74 10.25 41.58
C MET A 80 16.27 10.25 41.64
N PRO A 81 16.91 9.10 41.93
CA PRO A 81 18.35 8.98 41.82
C PRO A 81 18.79 9.30 40.38
N ALA A 82 19.96 9.92 40.23
CA ALA A 82 20.48 10.36 38.93
C ALA A 82 20.60 9.21 37.91
N GLU A 83 20.80 7.98 38.38
CA GLU A 83 20.86 6.77 37.54
C GLU A 83 19.49 6.43 36.90
N GLU A 84 18.39 6.55 37.66
CA GLU A 84 17.04 6.28 37.14
C GLU A 84 16.62 7.34 36.10
N LEU A 85 17.08 8.58 36.27
CA LEU A 85 16.89 9.64 35.28
C LEU A 85 17.62 9.32 33.96
N GLU A 86 18.87 8.85 34.03
CA GLU A 86 19.64 8.48 32.83
C GLU A 86 19.02 7.29 32.10
N ASP A 87 18.53 6.28 32.83
CA ASP A 87 17.82 5.13 32.25
C ASP A 87 16.50 5.55 31.59
N ALA A 88 15.74 6.46 32.21
CA ALA A 88 14.52 7.01 31.64
C ALA A 88 14.79 7.79 30.35
N GLU A 89 15.83 8.63 30.30
CA GLU A 89 16.24 9.34 29.10
C GLU A 89 16.66 8.38 27.98
N ARG A 90 17.41 7.32 28.33
CA ARG A 90 17.81 6.28 27.39
C ARG A 90 16.62 5.53 26.81
N LEU A 91 15.64 5.19 27.64
CA LEU A 91 14.40 4.53 27.23
C LEU A 91 13.57 5.44 26.33
N ALA A 92 13.37 6.71 26.71
CA ALA A 92 12.65 7.69 25.90
C ALA A 92 13.30 7.85 24.52
N GLY A 93 14.63 7.94 24.44
CA GLY A 93 15.35 7.99 23.18
C GLY A 93 15.20 6.71 22.34
N ALA A 94 15.09 5.53 22.98
CA ALA A 94 14.84 4.28 22.28
C ALA A 94 13.42 4.21 21.71
N LEU A 95 12.42 4.62 22.49
CA LEU A 95 11.03 4.69 22.07
C LEU A 95 10.82 5.71 20.95
N GLU A 96 11.48 6.87 21.01
CA GLU A 96 11.44 7.85 19.94
C GLU A 96 11.98 7.25 18.62
N ARG A 97 13.12 6.55 18.68
CA ARG A 97 13.69 5.87 17.49
C ARG A 97 12.75 4.81 16.96
N LEU A 98 12.15 3.99 17.85
CA LEU A 98 11.19 2.98 17.45
C LEU A 98 9.97 3.60 16.76
N ALA A 99 9.36 4.61 17.38
CA ALA A 99 8.21 5.32 16.81
C ALA A 99 8.57 5.97 15.45
N SER A 100 9.77 6.51 15.30
CA SER A 100 10.25 7.09 14.04
C SER A 100 10.39 6.03 12.95
N THR A 101 10.92 4.86 13.30
CA THR A 101 11.03 3.70 12.40
C THR A 101 9.64 3.23 11.97
N TRP A 102 8.69 3.10 12.90
CA TRP A 102 7.32 2.72 12.58
C TRP A 102 6.62 3.74 11.69
N VAL A 103 6.74 5.03 12.00
CA VAL A 103 6.16 6.07 11.14
C VAL A 103 6.78 6.01 9.74
N SER A 104 8.10 5.87 9.62
CA SER A 104 8.79 5.96 8.33
C SER A 104 8.60 4.73 7.44
N TYR A 105 8.57 3.54 8.05
CA TYR A 105 8.53 2.28 7.31
C TYR A 105 7.17 1.60 7.35
N MET A 106 6.43 1.71 8.46
CA MET A 106 5.13 1.05 8.56
C MET A 106 3.99 1.98 8.14
N LEU A 107 3.88 3.20 8.69
CA LEU A 107 2.72 4.07 8.46
C LEU A 107 2.83 4.94 7.20
N TRP A 108 4.04 5.42 6.88
CA TRP A 108 4.25 6.32 5.74
C TRP A 108 3.84 5.71 4.39
N PRO A 109 4.09 4.42 4.09
CA PRO A 109 3.57 3.79 2.89
C PRO A 109 2.05 3.91 2.74
N PHE A 110 1.30 3.97 3.85
CA PHE A 110 -0.14 4.17 3.81
C PHE A 110 -0.52 5.63 3.55
N ALA A 111 0.18 6.59 4.13
CA ALA A 111 -0.15 8.01 4.02
C ALA A 111 0.38 8.69 2.74
N ALA A 112 1.45 8.16 2.15
CA ALA A 112 2.12 8.78 1.00
C ALA A 112 1.41 8.48 -0.34
N GLN A 113 0.61 7.42 -0.41
CA GLN A 113 -0.06 6.99 -1.64
C GLN A 113 -1.24 7.89 -2.06
N ASP A 114 -1.86 8.60 -1.12
CA ASP A 114 -3.08 9.38 -1.37
C ASP A 114 -2.82 10.65 -2.22
N GLY A 115 -1.56 10.97 -2.51
CA GLY A 115 -1.16 12.24 -3.11
C GLY A 115 -0.77 12.23 -4.59
N SER A 116 -0.90 11.10 -5.30
CA SER A 116 -0.56 11.01 -6.74
C SER A 116 -1.71 10.49 -7.60
N GLY A 117 -2.96 10.71 -7.19
CA GLY A 117 -4.14 10.64 -8.07
C GLY A 117 -4.10 11.64 -9.25
N GLN A 118 -2.96 12.28 -9.52
CA GLN A 118 -2.62 12.52 -10.92
C GLN A 118 -2.38 11.15 -11.56
N GLU A 119 -3.48 10.56 -12.00
CA GLU A 119 -3.53 9.88 -13.28
C GLU A 119 -2.59 10.65 -14.21
N PHE A 120 -1.39 10.12 -14.44
CA PHE A 120 -0.50 10.65 -15.45
C PHE A 120 -1.16 10.31 -16.79
N ASP A 121 -2.18 11.09 -17.12
CA ASP A 121 -2.66 11.32 -18.48
C ASP A 121 -1.69 12.24 -19.23
N GLU A 122 -0.40 12.15 -18.89
CA GLU A 122 0.68 12.73 -19.66
C GLU A 122 1.34 11.64 -20.50
N ILE A 123 0.60 11.24 -21.53
CA ILE A 123 1.24 11.05 -22.84
C ILE A 123 1.73 12.44 -23.31
N SER A 124 2.75 13.00 -22.64
CA SER A 124 3.57 14.10 -23.17
C SER A 124 4.85 13.50 -23.74
N SER A 125 4.69 13.03 -24.97
CA SER A 125 5.65 13.19 -26.06
C SER A 125 6.74 14.25 -25.80
N SER A 126 7.98 13.83 -25.54
CA SER A 126 9.12 14.07 -26.44
C SER A 126 10.42 13.54 -25.84
N GLY A 127 10.83 12.36 -26.27
CA GLY A 127 12.10 11.74 -25.89
C GLY A 127 12.43 10.54 -26.75
N TYR A 128 12.32 10.68 -28.08
CA TYR A 128 12.81 9.70 -29.03
C TYR A 128 14.33 9.53 -28.88
N ALA A 129 14.76 8.48 -28.16
CA ALA A 129 16.03 7.79 -28.37
C ALA A 129 16.02 6.49 -27.55
N THR A 130 15.52 5.40 -28.15
CA THR A 130 15.65 4.01 -27.69
C THR A 130 15.20 3.74 -26.24
N PRO A 131 14.00 3.16 -26.00
CA PRO A 131 13.61 2.75 -24.66
C PRO A 131 14.70 1.83 -24.08
N THR A 132 15.18 2.15 -22.87
CA THR A 132 16.12 1.26 -22.20
C THR A 132 15.37 -0.01 -21.76
N PRO A 133 16.05 -1.15 -21.60
CA PRO A 133 15.40 -2.36 -21.10
C PRO A 133 14.63 -2.16 -19.79
N ALA A 134 15.09 -1.25 -18.92
CA ALA A 134 14.38 -0.89 -17.69
C ALA A 134 13.04 -0.17 -17.97
N ASP A 135 12.98 0.72 -18.96
CA ASP A 135 11.76 1.43 -19.35
C ASP A 135 10.72 0.48 -19.97
N VAL A 136 11.17 -0.56 -20.68
CA VAL A 136 10.29 -1.58 -21.26
C VAL A 136 9.69 -2.46 -20.17
N VAL A 137 10.48 -2.85 -19.16
CA VAL A 137 10.00 -3.65 -18.01
C VAL A 137 8.99 -2.84 -17.20
N SER A 138 9.29 -1.58 -16.86
CA SER A 138 8.36 -0.72 -16.12
C SER A 138 7.02 -0.51 -16.87
N ARG A 139 7.05 -0.31 -18.20
CA ARG A 139 5.83 -0.18 -19.00
C ARG A 139 5.01 -1.47 -19.08
N LEU A 140 5.67 -2.62 -19.12
CA LEU A 140 4.97 -3.92 -19.09
C LEU A 140 4.34 -4.16 -17.72
N ASP A 141 5.04 -3.83 -16.65
CA ASP A 141 4.52 -3.92 -15.28
C ASP A 141 3.32 -2.97 -15.07
N ASP A 142 3.32 -1.78 -15.66
CA ASP A 142 2.19 -0.86 -15.62
C ASP A 142 0.95 -1.43 -16.33
N VAL A 143 1.13 -1.98 -17.54
CA VAL A 143 0.01 -2.57 -18.32
C VAL A 143 -0.55 -3.79 -17.60
N LEU A 144 0.32 -4.66 -17.08
CA LEU A 144 -0.09 -5.82 -16.28
C LEU A 144 -0.80 -5.37 -15.00
N SER A 145 -0.31 -4.33 -14.33
CA SER A 145 -0.93 -3.78 -13.12
C SER A 145 -2.32 -3.20 -13.39
N ARG A 146 -2.53 -2.55 -14.54
CA ARG A 146 -3.86 -2.06 -14.94
C ARG A 146 -4.83 -3.20 -15.16
N HIS A 147 -4.46 -4.23 -15.92
CA HIS A 147 -5.33 -5.38 -16.18
C HIS A 147 -5.63 -6.19 -14.90
N LEU A 148 -4.63 -6.36 -14.03
CA LEU A 148 -4.84 -6.99 -12.72
C LEU A 148 -5.80 -6.16 -11.86
N SER A 149 -5.68 -4.83 -11.89
CA SER A 149 -6.57 -3.93 -11.18
C SER A 149 -8.02 -3.98 -11.70
N GLU A 150 -8.22 -4.05 -13.02
CA GLU A 150 -9.55 -4.20 -13.63
C GLU A 150 -10.20 -5.53 -13.26
N ARG A 151 -9.43 -6.63 -13.33
CA ARG A 151 -9.91 -7.96 -12.96
C ARG A 151 -10.26 -8.05 -11.47
N LEU A 152 -9.36 -7.57 -10.61
CA LEU A 152 -9.62 -7.49 -9.17
C LEU A 152 -10.88 -6.67 -8.89
N ARG A 153 -11.04 -5.53 -9.57
CA ARG A 153 -12.23 -4.69 -9.46
C ARG A 153 -13.51 -5.46 -9.78
N GLU A 154 -13.55 -6.16 -10.90
CA GLU A 154 -14.71 -6.94 -11.31
C GLU A 154 -15.01 -8.12 -10.35
N ASP A 155 -13.97 -8.80 -9.88
CA ASP A 155 -14.11 -9.91 -8.92
C ASP A 155 -14.68 -9.44 -7.58
N VAL A 156 -14.18 -8.30 -7.06
CA VAL A 156 -14.66 -7.70 -5.81
C VAL A 156 -16.08 -7.15 -5.96
N LEU A 157 -16.39 -6.48 -7.08
CA LEU A 157 -17.75 -6.02 -7.39
C LEU A 157 -18.75 -7.17 -7.36
N ARG A 158 -18.45 -8.28 -8.04
CA ARG A 158 -19.33 -9.46 -8.06
C ARG A 158 -19.47 -10.10 -6.68
N ARG A 159 -18.36 -10.25 -5.95
CA ARG A 159 -18.35 -10.79 -4.58
C ARG A 159 -19.27 -10.00 -3.64
N ASP A 160 -19.14 -8.67 -3.67
CA ASP A 160 -19.86 -7.76 -2.77
C ASP A 160 -21.23 -7.34 -3.32
N LYS A 161 -21.70 -7.99 -4.39
CA LYS A 161 -22.98 -7.70 -5.06
C LYS A 161 -23.12 -6.22 -5.38
N TYR A 162 -22.04 -5.62 -5.87
CA TYR A 162 -21.97 -4.22 -6.26
C TYR A 162 -22.40 -3.29 -5.10
N THR A 163 -22.12 -3.64 -3.85
CA THR A 163 -22.59 -2.89 -2.67
C THR A 163 -21.41 -2.41 -1.84
N CYS A 164 -21.41 -1.13 -1.48
CA CYS A 164 -20.45 -0.59 -0.54
C CYS A 164 -20.57 -1.28 0.83
N VAL A 165 -19.48 -1.88 1.29
CA VAL A 165 -19.42 -2.61 2.58
C VAL A 165 -19.83 -1.75 3.78
N TYR A 166 -19.55 -0.44 3.71
CA TYR A 166 -19.80 0.48 4.82
C TYR A 166 -21.22 1.07 4.78
N THR A 167 -21.64 1.57 3.62
CA THR A 167 -22.89 2.32 3.47
C THR A 167 -24.07 1.44 3.05
N GLY A 168 -23.83 0.19 2.65
CA GLY A 168 -24.86 -0.69 2.09
C GLY A 168 -25.47 -0.17 0.77
N LEU A 169 -24.95 0.92 0.21
CA LEU A 169 -25.43 1.48 -1.04
C LEU A 169 -24.88 0.65 -2.19
N GLY A 170 -25.80 0.12 -3.00
CA GLY A 170 -25.48 -0.54 -4.25
C GLY A 170 -25.01 0.47 -5.30
N ASP A 171 -24.28 -0.02 -6.30
CA ASP A 171 -24.08 0.67 -7.57
C ASP A 171 -25.46 0.78 -8.23
N ALA A 172 -26.12 1.89 -7.94
CA ALA A 172 -27.39 2.40 -8.43
C ALA A 172 -27.49 2.48 -9.96
N ASP A 173 -27.32 1.37 -10.67
CA ASP A 173 -27.75 1.21 -12.05
C ASP A 173 -27.15 2.26 -13.01
N TYR A 174 -25.81 2.43 -13.08
CA TYR A 174 -25.11 3.33 -14.03
C TYR A 174 -25.69 4.75 -14.16
N SER A 175 -26.51 5.19 -13.20
CA SER A 175 -27.10 6.52 -13.25
C SER A 175 -26.02 7.48 -12.79
N GLU A 176 -25.69 8.44 -13.66
CA GLU A 176 -24.55 9.39 -13.60
C GLU A 176 -24.35 10.17 -12.27
N ILE A 177 -25.14 9.92 -11.24
CA ILE A 177 -25.32 10.81 -10.10
C ILE A 177 -24.91 10.18 -8.75
N ASP A 178 -24.81 8.86 -8.60
CA ASP A 178 -24.35 8.27 -7.32
C ASP A 178 -23.00 7.57 -7.42
N GLY A 179 -22.06 8.06 -6.60
CA GLY A 179 -20.61 7.90 -6.73
C GLY A 179 -20.10 6.50 -7.05
N THR A 180 -19.07 6.46 -7.90
CA THR A 180 -18.37 5.25 -8.30
C THR A 180 -17.88 4.47 -7.08
N LEU A 181 -18.22 3.18 -7.02
CA LEU A 181 -17.62 2.27 -6.06
C LEU A 181 -16.15 2.03 -6.43
N GLU A 182 -15.30 1.98 -5.43
CA GLU A 182 -13.86 1.83 -5.53
C GLU A 182 -13.41 0.62 -4.72
N VAL A 183 -12.39 -0.06 -5.24
CA VAL A 183 -11.79 -1.21 -4.57
C VAL A 183 -10.62 -0.74 -3.73
N ALA A 184 -10.78 -0.87 -2.43
CA ALA A 184 -9.76 -0.57 -1.44
C ALA A 184 -9.03 -1.85 -1.06
N HIS A 185 -7.71 -1.85 -1.14
CA HIS A 185 -6.90 -2.95 -0.61
C HIS A 185 -6.80 -2.83 0.91
N ILE A 186 -6.96 -3.94 1.64
CA ILE A 186 -6.78 -4.00 3.09
C ILE A 186 -5.29 -3.92 3.41
N PHE A 187 -4.50 -4.82 2.83
CA PHE A 187 -3.04 -4.70 2.77
C PHE A 187 -2.64 -3.95 1.50
N LYS A 188 -2.15 -2.71 1.67
CA LYS A 188 -1.81 -1.84 0.53
C LYS A 188 -0.67 -2.45 -0.30
N ARG A 189 -0.79 -2.36 -1.63
CA ARG A 189 0.20 -2.84 -2.59
C ARG A 189 1.59 -2.25 -2.35
N ALA A 190 1.71 -0.99 -1.89
CA ALA A 190 3.02 -0.40 -1.56
C ALA A 190 3.79 -1.17 -0.48
N VAL A 191 3.08 -1.82 0.45
CA VAL A 191 3.73 -2.64 1.49
C VAL A 191 4.26 -3.94 0.88
N ALA A 192 3.49 -4.56 -0.02
CA ALA A 192 3.87 -5.83 -0.65
C ALA A 192 4.89 -5.67 -1.81
N ARG A 193 4.76 -4.60 -2.58
CA ARG A 193 5.45 -4.34 -3.87
C ARG A 193 6.02 -2.92 -3.88
N SER A 194 6.95 -2.63 -2.96
CA SER A 194 7.70 -1.36 -3.02
C SER A 194 8.83 -1.50 -4.04
N ASP A 195 8.71 -0.81 -5.17
CA ASP A 195 9.77 -0.70 -6.19
C ASP A 195 10.85 0.31 -5.75
N ASP A 196 10.45 1.31 -4.96
CA ASP A 196 11.28 2.47 -4.59
C ASP A 196 12.34 2.21 -3.50
N GLY A 197 12.51 0.97 -3.08
CA GLY A 197 13.56 0.64 -2.13
C GLY A 197 13.35 -0.70 -1.44
N LYS A 198 14.12 -1.70 -1.86
CA LYS A 198 14.24 -3.01 -1.19
C LYS A 198 14.37 -2.89 0.34
N TYR A 199 15.05 -1.84 0.83
CA TYR A 199 15.25 -1.59 2.26
C TYR A 199 13.99 -1.18 3.01
N ALA A 200 13.16 -0.29 2.45
CA ALA A 200 11.93 0.14 3.12
C ALA A 200 10.95 -1.03 3.24
N ARG A 201 10.85 -1.84 2.18
CA ARG A 201 10.06 -3.07 2.18
C ARG A 201 10.55 -4.07 3.22
N ILE A 202 11.86 -4.36 3.24
CA ILE A 202 12.47 -5.27 4.21
C ILE A 202 12.21 -4.77 5.63
N ALA A 203 12.44 -3.49 5.91
CA ALA A 203 12.21 -2.93 7.25
C ALA A 203 10.73 -3.05 7.67
N THR A 204 9.80 -2.78 6.76
CA THR A 204 8.36 -2.92 7.02
C THR A 204 8.01 -4.36 7.37
N PHE A 205 8.52 -5.30 6.59
CA PHE A 205 8.29 -6.72 6.81
C PHE A 205 8.96 -7.24 8.07
N ASP A 206 10.17 -6.79 8.40
CA ASP A 206 10.84 -7.15 9.64
C ASP A 206 10.02 -6.66 10.85
N ILE A 207 9.43 -5.46 10.77
CA ILE A 207 8.52 -4.94 11.81
C ILE A 207 7.27 -5.84 11.90
N LEU A 208 6.60 -6.10 10.77
CA LEU A 208 5.39 -6.93 10.77
C LEU A 208 5.66 -8.35 11.28
N LYS A 209 6.73 -8.98 10.83
CA LYS A 209 7.21 -10.29 11.30
C LYS A 209 7.44 -10.29 12.81
N HIS A 210 8.15 -9.29 13.31
CA HIS A 210 8.52 -9.26 14.73
C HIS A 210 7.33 -8.99 15.65
N TYR A 211 6.46 -8.05 15.27
CA TYR A 211 5.38 -7.57 16.14
C TYR A 211 4.03 -8.27 15.91
N CYS A 212 3.80 -8.81 14.72
CA CYS A 212 2.58 -9.56 14.40
C CYS A 212 2.84 -11.07 14.34
N GLU A 213 4.06 -11.52 14.68
CA GLU A 213 4.46 -12.94 14.68
C GLU A 213 4.21 -13.63 13.33
N LEU A 214 4.39 -12.90 12.22
CA LEU A 214 4.20 -13.46 10.88
C LEU A 214 5.34 -14.42 10.53
N ASP A 215 5.00 -15.54 9.91
CA ASP A 215 5.96 -16.48 9.36
C ASP A 215 6.52 -16.00 8.01
N ASP A 216 7.71 -16.48 7.65
CA ASP A 216 8.36 -16.12 6.38
C ASP A 216 7.55 -16.58 5.16
N SER A 217 6.82 -17.70 5.27
CA SER A 217 5.92 -18.19 4.21
C SER A 217 4.78 -17.21 3.93
N LEU A 218 4.12 -16.70 4.97
CA LEU A 218 3.05 -15.72 4.81
C LEU A 218 3.52 -14.44 4.12
N LEU A 219 4.80 -14.08 4.22
CA LEU A 219 5.34 -12.93 3.53
C LEU A 219 5.43 -13.10 2.02
N GLU A 220 5.88 -14.29 1.58
CA GLU A 220 5.92 -14.66 0.18
C GLU A 220 4.50 -14.79 -0.37
N GLU A 221 3.60 -15.40 0.41
CA GLU A 221 2.17 -15.50 0.10
C GLU A 221 1.54 -14.11 -0.01
N LEU A 222 1.81 -13.18 0.91
CA LEU A 222 1.23 -11.84 0.89
C LEU A 222 1.53 -11.11 -0.44
N SER A 223 2.71 -11.34 -1.03
CA SER A 223 3.04 -10.74 -2.34
C SER A 223 2.22 -11.29 -3.50
N GLN A 224 1.76 -12.55 -3.39
CA GLN A 224 0.91 -13.24 -4.37
C GLN A 224 -0.58 -12.98 -4.12
N GLU A 225 -0.93 -12.81 -2.85
CA GLU A 225 -2.31 -12.63 -2.38
C GLU A 225 -2.74 -11.15 -2.36
N VAL A 226 -1.81 -10.20 -2.49
CA VAL A 226 -2.14 -8.76 -2.38
C VAL A 226 -3.19 -8.31 -3.39
N ASP A 227 -3.13 -8.83 -4.61
CA ASP A 227 -4.04 -8.47 -5.71
C ASP A 227 -5.24 -9.43 -5.82
N GLN A 228 -5.53 -10.19 -4.75
CA GLN A 228 -6.65 -11.11 -4.71
C GLN A 228 -7.89 -10.47 -4.07
N PRO A 229 -9.10 -10.90 -4.46
CA PRO A 229 -10.33 -10.31 -3.95
C PRO A 229 -10.43 -10.31 -2.43
N HIS A 230 -9.95 -11.34 -1.74
CA HIS A 230 -10.04 -11.44 -0.28
C HIS A 230 -9.21 -10.39 0.47
N ASN A 231 -8.21 -9.77 -0.18
CA ASN A 231 -7.43 -8.64 0.35
C ASN A 231 -8.05 -7.27 -0.03
N ALA A 232 -9.29 -7.24 -0.52
CA ALA A 232 -9.91 -6.02 -0.97
C ALA A 232 -11.37 -5.89 -0.49
N ILE A 233 -11.83 -4.65 -0.35
CA ILE A 233 -13.20 -4.28 0.01
C ILE A 233 -13.74 -3.23 -0.95
N LEU A 234 -15.05 -3.29 -1.21
CA LEU A 234 -15.73 -2.33 -2.05
C LEU A 234 -16.28 -1.16 -1.22
N LEU A 235 -15.83 0.05 -1.53
CA LEU A 235 -16.17 1.27 -0.80
C LEU A 235 -16.67 2.37 -1.73
N LYS A 236 -17.48 3.28 -1.22
CA LYS A 236 -17.76 4.55 -1.91
C LYS A 236 -16.53 5.46 -1.79
N HIS A 237 -16.28 6.32 -2.77
CA HIS A 237 -15.12 7.23 -2.82
C HIS A 237 -14.80 7.93 -1.49
N ASP A 238 -15.76 8.62 -0.88
CA ASP A 238 -15.59 9.32 0.41
C ASP A 238 -15.21 8.38 1.57
N VAL A 239 -15.79 7.18 1.58
CA VAL A 239 -15.48 6.16 2.58
C VAL A 239 -14.12 5.50 2.33
N HIS A 240 -13.75 5.33 1.06
CA HIS A 240 -12.45 4.82 0.64
C HIS A 240 -11.32 5.77 1.06
N ASP A 241 -11.48 7.07 0.83
CA ASP A 241 -10.53 8.08 1.29
C ASP A 241 -10.38 8.04 2.81
N ALA A 242 -11.48 7.96 3.54
CA ALA A 242 -11.44 7.87 5.00
C ALA A 242 -10.75 6.59 5.51
N PHE A 243 -10.91 5.47 4.79
CA PHE A 243 -10.22 4.22 5.08
C PHE A 243 -8.71 4.35 4.83
N ASN A 244 -8.32 4.93 3.70
CA ASN A 244 -6.92 5.12 3.32
C ASN A 244 -6.16 6.03 4.30
N GLN A 245 -6.84 7.04 4.83
CA GLN A 245 -6.33 7.96 5.84
C GLN A 245 -6.39 7.40 7.28
N LEU A 246 -6.80 6.14 7.43
CA LEU A 246 -6.91 5.43 8.71
C LEU A 246 -7.87 6.12 9.70
N TYR A 247 -8.87 6.87 9.22
CA TYR A 247 -9.89 7.43 10.12
C TYR A 247 -10.80 6.36 10.72
N TRP A 248 -10.87 5.20 10.06
CA TRP A 248 -11.48 3.99 10.58
C TRP A 248 -10.74 2.77 10.05
N CYS A 249 -10.90 1.63 10.72
CA CYS A 249 -10.31 0.35 10.31
C CYS A 249 -11.24 -0.83 10.62
N LEU A 250 -10.84 -2.03 10.19
CA LEU A 250 -11.52 -3.28 10.48
C LEU A 250 -10.81 -3.99 11.63
N LYS A 251 -11.52 -4.20 12.74
CA LYS A 251 -11.02 -4.92 13.91
C LYS A 251 -11.56 -6.34 13.93
N PRO A 252 -10.72 -7.38 14.01
CA PRO A 252 -11.19 -8.77 14.08
C PRO A 252 -12.06 -8.99 15.32
N THR A 253 -13.09 -9.82 15.18
CA THR A 253 -13.95 -10.25 16.28
C THR A 253 -13.63 -11.68 16.72
N GLU A 254 -14.26 -12.16 17.80
CA GLU A 254 -14.17 -13.57 18.23
C GLU A 254 -14.73 -14.53 17.18
N THR A 255 -15.62 -14.06 16.30
CA THR A 255 -16.17 -14.87 15.21
C THR A 255 -15.20 -14.83 14.02
N PRO A 256 -14.71 -15.99 13.54
CA PRO A 256 -13.83 -16.04 12.38
C PRO A 256 -14.42 -15.31 11.17
N GLN A 257 -13.57 -14.59 10.43
CA GLN A 257 -13.93 -13.83 9.22
C GLN A 257 -14.90 -12.67 9.45
N ARG A 258 -15.26 -12.35 10.70
CA ARG A 258 -16.11 -11.21 11.06
C ARG A 258 -15.26 -10.11 11.70
N TYR A 259 -15.48 -8.90 11.24
CA TYR A 259 -14.75 -7.70 11.63
C TYR A 259 -15.73 -6.62 12.06
N GLN A 260 -15.35 -5.83 13.06
CA GLN A 260 -16.07 -4.65 13.52
C GLN A 260 -15.42 -3.39 12.94
N PHE A 261 -16.23 -2.40 12.57
CA PHE A 261 -15.71 -1.08 12.23
C PHE A 261 -15.24 -0.36 13.50
N ASP A 262 -13.96 0.02 13.53
CA ASP A 262 -13.36 0.78 14.62
C ASP A 262 -12.96 2.17 14.11
N PHE A 263 -13.20 3.21 14.92
CA PHE A 263 -13.06 4.60 14.51
C PHE A 263 -11.99 5.29 15.32
N MET A 264 -11.19 6.13 14.68
CA MET A 264 -10.20 6.92 15.39
C MET A 264 -10.88 7.92 16.35
N PRO A 265 -10.34 8.10 17.57
CA PRO A 265 -10.89 9.04 18.54
C PRO A 265 -11.02 10.46 17.95
N GLY A 266 -12.18 11.09 18.18
CA GLY A 266 -12.46 12.45 17.70
C GLY A 266 -12.97 12.54 16.25
N PHE A 267 -13.00 11.41 15.53
CA PHE A 267 -13.58 11.37 14.20
C PHE A 267 -15.09 11.15 14.27
N VAL A 268 -15.88 12.08 13.72
CA VAL A 268 -17.35 11.98 13.64
C VAL A 268 -17.73 11.73 12.18
N TRP A 269 -18.19 10.52 11.87
CA TRP A 269 -18.65 10.15 10.54
C TRP A 269 -20.11 9.65 10.57
N THR A 270 -20.70 9.46 9.39
CA THR A 270 -21.96 8.74 9.27
C THR A 270 -21.81 7.33 9.83
N LYS A 271 -22.82 6.80 10.52
CA LYS A 271 -22.71 5.44 11.06
C LYS A 271 -22.75 4.44 9.90
N PRO A 272 -21.94 3.36 9.94
CA PRO A 272 -22.04 2.31 8.94
C PRO A 272 -23.43 1.65 9.04
N VAL A 273 -23.91 1.12 7.92
CA VAL A 273 -25.23 0.45 7.89
C VAL A 273 -25.24 -0.80 8.75
N ASP A 274 -24.11 -1.50 8.81
CA ASP A 274 -23.86 -2.55 9.78
C ASP A 274 -22.65 -2.18 10.66
N THR A 275 -22.71 -2.61 11.91
CA THR A 275 -21.59 -2.52 12.85
C THR A 275 -20.47 -3.51 12.54
N HIS A 276 -20.75 -4.54 11.72
CA HIS A 276 -19.80 -5.57 11.36
C HIS A 276 -19.78 -5.83 9.85
N HIS A 277 -18.64 -6.32 9.37
CA HIS A 277 -18.49 -6.87 8.04
C HIS A 277 -18.00 -8.32 8.15
N THR A 278 -18.49 -9.21 7.30
CA THR A 278 -18.06 -10.62 7.26
C THR A 278 -17.56 -10.93 5.86
N PHE A 279 -16.29 -11.32 5.77
CA PHE A 279 -15.71 -11.78 4.51
C PHE A 279 -16.12 -13.23 4.29
N TYR A 280 -16.85 -13.50 3.21
CA TYR A 280 -17.19 -14.87 2.86
C TYR A 280 -16.03 -15.50 2.09
N ASN A 281 -15.52 -16.64 2.58
CA ASN A 281 -14.57 -17.42 1.81
C ASN A 281 -15.30 -18.09 0.63
N HIS A 282 -15.10 -17.59 -0.58
CA HIS A 282 -15.70 -18.14 -1.79
C HIS A 282 -14.90 -19.29 -2.40
N SER A 283 -13.76 -19.70 -1.82
CA SER A 283 -12.94 -20.79 -2.37
C SER A 283 -13.73 -22.09 -2.58
N ALA A 284 -14.66 -22.40 -1.67
CA ALA A 284 -15.50 -23.59 -1.75
C ALA A 284 -16.55 -23.56 -2.89
N SER A 285 -16.86 -22.40 -3.47
CA SER A 285 -17.87 -22.28 -4.53
C SER A 285 -17.31 -22.60 -5.93
N THR A 286 -15.99 -22.57 -6.09
CA THR A 286 -15.34 -22.75 -7.39
C THR A 286 -15.27 -24.22 -7.81
N GLU A 287 -15.27 -25.15 -6.86
CA GLU A 287 -15.21 -26.60 -7.16
C GLU A 287 -16.47 -27.14 -7.85
N LEU A 288 -17.63 -26.48 -7.70
CA LEU A 288 -18.89 -26.98 -8.25
C LEU A 288 -19.13 -26.61 -9.72
N HIS A 289 -18.36 -25.68 -10.29
CA HIS A 289 -18.59 -25.22 -11.67
C HIS A 289 -17.68 -25.88 -12.73
N HIS A 290 -16.61 -26.57 -12.33
CA HIS A 290 -15.71 -27.22 -13.29
C HIS A 290 -16.25 -28.56 -13.81
N ASP A 291 -17.09 -29.27 -13.05
CA ASP A 291 -17.65 -30.56 -13.49
C ASP A 291 -18.85 -30.41 -14.44
N ALA A 292 -19.47 -29.23 -14.52
CA ALA A 292 -20.63 -29.00 -15.40
C ALA A 292 -20.26 -28.59 -16.83
N GLN A 293 -19.02 -28.13 -17.09
CA GLN A 293 -18.57 -27.76 -18.44
C GLN A 293 -17.83 -28.87 -19.20
N SER A 294 -17.60 -30.03 -18.57
CA SER A 294 -17.01 -31.21 -19.21
C SER A 294 -18.07 -32.28 -19.53
N THR A 295 -19.27 -31.87 -19.91
CA THR A 295 -20.12 -32.72 -20.75
C THR A 295 -19.73 -32.44 -22.19
N SER A 296 -18.76 -33.20 -22.69
CA SER A 296 -18.50 -33.29 -24.12
C SER A 296 -19.84 -33.51 -24.82
N ALA A 297 -20.25 -32.56 -25.65
CA ALA A 297 -21.36 -32.76 -26.56
C ALA A 297 -21.13 -34.10 -27.28
N PRO A 298 -22.12 -34.99 -27.35
CA PRO A 298 -21.98 -36.22 -28.13
C PRO A 298 -21.59 -35.83 -29.55
N ASP A 299 -20.56 -36.49 -30.09
CA ASP A 299 -20.07 -36.26 -31.44
C ASP A 299 -21.26 -36.17 -32.41
N PRO A 300 -21.31 -35.13 -33.27
CA PRO A 300 -22.35 -35.05 -34.28
C PRO A 300 -22.28 -36.33 -35.15
N PRO A 301 -23.43 -36.95 -35.44
CA PRO A 301 -23.45 -38.16 -36.26
C PRO A 301 -22.79 -37.89 -37.62
N PRO A 302 -22.10 -38.88 -38.21
CA PRO A 302 -21.40 -38.71 -39.48
C PRO A 302 -22.37 -38.20 -40.54
N LEU A 303 -21.98 -37.09 -41.18
CA LEU A 303 -22.71 -36.50 -42.30
C LEU A 303 -22.76 -37.52 -43.43
N ASP A 304 -23.98 -37.97 -43.73
CA ASP A 304 -24.29 -38.86 -44.83
C ASP A 304 -24.10 -38.09 -46.15
N ASP A 305 -23.15 -38.54 -46.98
CA ASP A 305 -22.82 -38.00 -48.30
C ASP A 305 -23.99 -38.20 -49.27
N SER A 306 -24.98 -37.31 -49.19
CA SER A 306 -26.06 -37.23 -50.16
C SER A 306 -25.58 -36.54 -51.45
N PRO A 307 -25.74 -37.17 -52.63
CA PRO A 307 -25.27 -36.62 -53.90
C PRO A 307 -26.03 -35.35 -54.29
N SER A 308 -25.27 -34.33 -54.67
CA SER A 308 -25.76 -33.05 -55.15
C SER A 308 -26.62 -33.20 -56.42
N PRO A 309 -27.83 -32.61 -56.48
CA PRO A 309 -28.62 -32.59 -57.69
C PRO A 309 -28.00 -31.63 -58.72
N SER A 310 -27.84 -32.15 -59.93
CA SER A 310 -27.25 -31.47 -61.07
C SER A 310 -28.09 -30.26 -61.53
N SER A 311 -27.36 -29.25 -61.97
CA SER A 311 -27.84 -27.98 -62.51
C SER A 311 -28.82 -28.17 -63.69
N GLY A 312 -30.09 -27.84 -63.46
CA GLY A 312 -31.08 -27.64 -64.52
C GLY A 312 -30.85 -26.31 -65.23
N LYS A 313 -30.52 -26.38 -66.53
CA LYS A 313 -30.49 -25.25 -67.47
C LYS A 313 -31.88 -24.61 -67.52
N ARG A 314 -31.93 -23.29 -67.37
CA ARG A 314 -33.12 -22.47 -67.66
C ARG A 314 -32.88 -21.78 -69.00
N ASP A 315 -33.55 -22.26 -70.03
CA ASP A 315 -33.64 -21.58 -71.32
C ASP A 315 -34.56 -20.36 -71.18
N ARG A 316 -34.11 -19.24 -71.75
CA ARG A 316 -34.76 -17.94 -71.76
C ARG A 316 -35.39 -17.76 -73.14
N GLU A 317 -36.72 -17.87 -73.23
CA GLU A 317 -37.47 -17.46 -74.41
C GLU A 317 -37.64 -15.94 -74.43
N GLU A 318 -37.34 -15.37 -75.60
CA GLU A 318 -37.56 -13.98 -75.97
C GLU A 318 -39.02 -13.77 -76.41
N HIS A 319 -39.58 -12.63 -76.03
CA HIS A 319 -40.76 -12.02 -76.63
C HIS A 319 -40.54 -10.51 -76.75
#